data_AF-A0A7C9FUN0-F1
#
_entry.id   AF-A0A7C9FUN0-F1
#
_cell.length_a   1.000
_cell.length_b   1.000
_cell.length_c   1.000
_cell.angle_alpha   90.00
_cell.angle_beta   90.00
_cell.angle_gamma   90.00
#
_symmetry.space_group_name_H-M   'P 1'
#
loop_
_entity.id
_entity.type
_entity.pdbx_description
1 polymer ?
#
loop_
_entity_poly.entity_id
_entity_poly.type
_entity_poly.pdbx_seq_one_letter_code
_entity_poly.pdbx_strand_id
1 'polypeptide(L)'
;EYMAPGGGTMTLALVQAYVSNQGDGWEYTLGYLERFLEDTRTVPDAVLPDVHGGFLALVRTLGRRTAELHQALGLRTGDAAFDPEPITAQDVTAFRDRARAEAEETLALLERRLHDLPPATQNDAQAVLARRGAILE
;
A
#
# COMPACT_ATOMS: atom_id res chain seq x y z
N GLU A 1 -14.94 -22.74 -16.72
CA GLU A 1 -14.36 -21.83 -17.73
C GLU A 1 -15.39 -21.56 -18.82
N TYR A 2 -15.35 -20.39 -19.45
CA TYR A 2 -16.19 -20.08 -20.61
C TYR A 2 -15.35 -20.16 -21.88
N MET A 3 -15.89 -20.79 -22.93
CA MET A 3 -15.28 -20.85 -24.24
C MET A 3 -15.83 -19.72 -25.10
N ALA A 4 -14.98 -18.77 -25.48
CA ALA A 4 -15.35 -17.71 -26.41
C ALA A 4 -15.63 -18.29 -27.81
N PRO A 5 -16.48 -17.64 -28.64
CA PRO A 5 -16.78 -18.09 -30.01
C PRO A 5 -15.54 -18.25 -30.92
N GLY A 6 -14.42 -17.60 -30.57
CA GLY A 6 -13.13 -17.73 -31.25
C GLY A 6 -12.19 -18.81 -30.70
N GLY A 7 -12.66 -19.67 -29.78
CA GLY A 7 -11.88 -20.78 -29.22
C GLY A 7 -10.99 -20.45 -28.03
N GLY A 8 -10.95 -19.18 -27.59
CA GLY A 8 -10.21 -18.77 -26.38
C GLY A 8 -10.98 -19.10 -25.10
N THR A 9 -10.28 -19.67 -24.12
CA THR A 9 -10.81 -19.90 -22.77
C THR A 9 -10.71 -18.63 -21.93
N MET A 10 -11.77 -18.28 -21.19
CA MET A 10 -11.74 -17.22 -20.19
C MET A 10 -12.32 -17.67 -18.85
N THR A 11 -11.85 -17.06 -17.77
CA THR A 11 -12.44 -17.23 -16.43
C THR A 11 -13.84 -16.63 -16.43
N LEU A 12 -14.84 -17.45 -16.09
CA LEU A 12 -16.25 -17.02 -16.02
C LEU A 12 -16.63 -16.54 -14.62
N ALA A 13 -16.16 -17.25 -13.59
CA ALA A 13 -16.41 -16.95 -12.18
C ALA A 13 -15.35 -17.61 -11.31
N LEU A 14 -15.12 -17.03 -10.13
CA LEU A 14 -14.30 -17.59 -9.06
C LEU A 14 -15.18 -17.69 -7.81
N VAL A 15 -15.21 -18.86 -7.18
CA VAL A 15 -15.90 -19.07 -5.90
C VAL A 15 -14.85 -19.43 -4.86
N GLN A 16 -14.84 -18.69 -3.75
CA GLN A 16 -13.90 -18.89 -2.64
C GLN A 16 -14.66 -18.96 -1.32
N ALA A 17 -14.07 -19.61 -0.33
CA ALA A 17 -14.62 -19.67 1.01
C ALA A 17 -14.69 -18.25 1.61
N TYR A 18 -15.84 -17.92 2.19
CA TYR A 18 -15.98 -16.67 2.94
C TYR A 18 -15.21 -16.79 4.26
N VAL A 19 -14.29 -15.86 4.50
CA VAL A 19 -13.57 -15.73 5.77
C VAL A 19 -14.12 -14.52 6.49
N SER A 20 -14.84 -14.75 7.60
CA SER A 20 -15.27 -13.68 8.48
C SER A 20 -14.03 -12.99 9.08
N ASN A 21 -13.85 -11.71 8.80
CA ASN A 21 -12.82 -10.87 9.43
C ASN A 21 -13.47 -9.82 10.35
N GLN A 22 -12.68 -9.25 11.25
CA GLN A 22 -13.11 -8.13 12.09
C GLN A 22 -12.33 -6.89 11.66
N GLY A 23 -12.83 -6.23 10.62
CA GLY A 23 -12.20 -5.05 10.03
C GLY A 23 -10.96 -5.39 9.21
N ASP A 24 -10.23 -4.35 8.85
CA ASP A 24 -8.98 -4.44 8.11
C ASP A 24 -7.77 -4.03 8.97
N GLY A 25 -6.57 -4.29 8.43
CA GLY A 25 -5.33 -3.95 9.13
C GLY A 25 -5.12 -2.44 9.29
N TRP A 26 -5.78 -1.61 8.50
CA TRP A 26 -5.66 -0.15 8.56
C TRP A 26 -6.46 0.42 9.73
N GLU A 27 -7.76 0.13 9.79
CA GLU A 27 -8.66 0.56 10.86
C GLU A 27 -8.16 0.06 12.22
N TYR A 28 -7.75 -1.20 12.29
CA TYR A 28 -7.18 -1.77 13.51
C TYR A 28 -5.92 -1.03 13.97
N THR A 29 -5.01 -0.71 13.04
CA THR A 29 -3.76 -0.03 13.37
C THR A 29 -4.01 1.41 13.80
N LEU A 30 -4.89 2.14 13.12
CA LEU A 30 -5.25 3.50 13.51
C LEU A 30 -5.93 3.54 14.88
N GLY A 31 -6.93 2.70 15.14
CA GLY A 31 -7.61 2.66 16.43
C GLY A 31 -6.67 2.30 17.59
N TYR A 32 -5.68 1.44 17.33
CA TYR A 32 -4.61 1.17 18.31
C TYR A 32 -3.75 2.41 18.59
N LEU A 33 -3.29 3.12 17.55
CA LEU A 33 -2.46 4.32 17.69
C LEU A 33 -3.20 5.45 18.38
N GLU A 34 -4.47 5.67 18.03
CA GLU A 34 -5.34 6.66 18.66
C GLU A 34 -5.46 6.41 20.16
N ARG A 35 -5.80 5.18 20.55
CA ARG A 35 -5.91 4.79 21.97
C ARG A 35 -4.60 4.99 22.71
N PHE A 36 -3.49 4.56 22.14
CA PHE A 36 -2.17 4.73 22.75
C PHE A 36 -1.81 6.22 22.96
N LEU A 37 -2.08 7.07 21.96
CA LEU A 37 -1.80 8.50 22.06
C LEU A 37 -2.71 9.22 23.07
N GLU A 38 -3.97 8.78 23.20
CA GLU A 38 -4.91 9.31 24.18
C GLU A 38 -4.56 8.89 25.62
N ASP A 39 -4.18 7.62 25.83
CA ASP A 39 -3.69 7.12 27.12
C ASP A 39 -2.43 7.89 27.57
N THR A 40 -1.50 8.16 26.64
CA THR A 40 -0.28 8.93 26.92
C THR A 40 -0.58 10.38 27.31
N ARG A 41 -1.60 10.98 26.72
CA ARG A 41 -2.04 12.35 27.05
C ARG A 41 -2.70 12.46 28.41
N THR A 42 -3.39 11.41 28.85
CA THR A 42 -4.20 11.43 30.08
C THR A 42 -3.44 10.93 31.31
N VAL A 43 -2.42 10.08 31.14
CA VAL A 43 -1.59 9.56 32.25
C VAL A 43 -0.09 9.64 31.89
N PRO A 44 0.57 10.80 32.07
CA PRO A 44 1.92 11.07 31.55
C PRO A 44 3.04 10.15 32.06
N ASP A 45 2.86 9.46 33.19
CA ASP A 45 3.87 8.60 33.84
C ASP A 45 3.53 7.09 33.83
N ALA A 46 2.47 6.66 33.12
CA ALA A 46 2.01 5.27 33.11
C ALA A 46 2.34 4.51 31.81
N VAL A 47 3.51 4.73 31.22
CA VAL A 47 3.97 3.84 30.14
C VAL A 47 4.32 2.50 30.76
N LEU A 48 3.33 1.60 30.80
CA LEU A 48 3.51 0.23 31.23
C LEU A 48 4.56 -0.44 30.34
N PRO A 49 5.48 -1.24 30.91
CA PRO A 49 6.36 -2.09 30.12
C PRO A 49 5.53 -2.94 29.15
N ASP A 50 5.96 -3.01 27.88
CA ASP A 50 5.33 -3.82 26.82
C ASP A 50 3.91 -3.38 26.39
N VAL A 51 3.57 -2.09 26.51
CA VAL A 51 2.28 -1.53 26.02
C VAL A 51 1.96 -1.86 24.55
N HIS A 52 2.98 -2.13 23.73
CA HIS A 52 2.85 -2.46 22.31
C HIS A 52 2.81 -3.98 22.02
N GLY A 53 3.01 -4.84 23.01
CA GLY A 53 3.28 -6.27 22.82
C GLY A 53 2.20 -7.01 22.02
N GLY A 54 0.94 -6.77 22.34
CA GLY A 54 -0.20 -7.37 21.64
C GLY A 54 -0.30 -6.94 20.17
N PHE A 55 -0.12 -5.64 19.89
CA PHE A 55 -0.09 -5.12 18.53
C PHE A 55 1.09 -5.69 17.73
N LEU A 56 2.28 -5.70 18.32
CA LEU A 56 3.48 -6.23 17.66
C LEU A 56 3.39 -7.74 17.39
N ALA A 57 2.70 -8.52 18.23
CA ALA A 57 2.44 -9.93 17.97
C ALA A 57 1.57 -10.15 16.70
N LEU A 58 0.58 -9.29 16.48
CA LEU A 58 -0.24 -9.32 15.25
C LEU A 58 0.57 -8.90 14.03
N VAL A 59 1.36 -7.82 14.13
CA VAL A 59 2.25 -7.36 13.04
C VAL A 59 3.27 -8.44 12.66
N ARG A 60 3.85 -9.14 13.63
CA ARG A 60 4.74 -10.29 13.37
C ARG A 60 4.01 -11.41 12.64
N THR A 61 2.76 -11.71 13.02
CA THR A 61 1.96 -12.72 12.35
C THR A 61 1.67 -12.33 10.91
N LEU A 62 1.26 -11.09 10.67
CA LEU A 62 1.04 -10.54 9.34
C LEU A 62 2.30 -10.68 8.48
N GLY A 63 3.45 -10.21 8.98
CA GLY A 63 4.73 -10.32 8.28
C GLY A 63 5.11 -11.76 7.94
N ARG A 64 4.91 -12.71 8.87
CA ARG A 64 5.13 -14.13 8.62
C ARG A 64 4.22 -14.67 7.51
N ARG A 65 2.91 -14.40 7.55
CA ARG A 65 1.97 -14.88 6.53
C ARG A 65 2.25 -14.28 5.15
N THR A 66 2.62 -12.99 5.11
CA THR A 66 3.06 -12.34 3.86
C THR A 66 4.34 -12.98 3.32
N ALA A 67 5.31 -13.31 4.17
CA ALA A 67 6.53 -13.99 3.74
C ALA A 67 6.25 -15.40 3.21
N GLU A 68 5.40 -16.17 3.90
CA GLU A 68 4.98 -17.51 3.46
C GLU A 68 4.25 -17.44 2.10
N LEU A 69 3.38 -16.45 1.90
CA LEU A 69 2.71 -16.22 0.61
C LEU A 69 3.72 -15.90 -0.49
N HIS A 70 4.66 -14.98 -0.24
CA HIS A 70 5.70 -14.65 -1.21
C HIS A 70 6.59 -15.87 -1.55
N GLN A 71 6.90 -16.71 -0.56
CA GLN A 71 7.64 -17.95 -0.80
C GLN A 71 6.86 -18.89 -1.71
N ALA A 72 5.55 -19.07 -1.47
CA ALA A 72 4.71 -19.92 -2.31
C ALA A 72 4.60 -19.39 -3.75
N LEU A 73 4.40 -18.08 -3.93
CA LEU A 73 4.31 -17.43 -5.25
C LEU A 73 5.66 -17.35 -5.97
N GLY A 74 6.78 -17.45 -5.26
CA GLY A 74 8.13 -17.43 -5.82
C GLY A 74 8.65 -18.81 -6.25
N LEU A 75 7.85 -19.88 -6.11
CA LEU A 75 8.27 -21.22 -6.54
C LEU A 75 8.26 -21.31 -8.07
N ARG A 76 9.35 -21.84 -8.63
CA ARG A 76 9.34 -22.30 -10.03
C ARG A 76 8.63 -23.64 -10.11
N THR A 77 7.53 -23.64 -10.84
CA THR A 77 6.64 -24.76 -11.11
C THR A 77 6.91 -25.40 -12.47
N GLY A 78 7.60 -24.68 -13.37
CA GLY A 78 7.85 -25.08 -14.75
C GLY A 78 6.75 -24.67 -15.73
N ASP A 79 5.66 -24.08 -15.22
CA ASP A 79 4.65 -23.39 -16.03
C ASP A 79 5.03 -21.92 -16.14
N ALA A 80 5.35 -21.48 -17.36
CA ALA A 80 5.77 -20.11 -17.65
C ALA A 80 4.71 -19.06 -17.26
N ALA A 81 3.43 -19.43 -17.17
CA ALA A 81 2.37 -18.52 -16.72
C ALA A 81 2.43 -18.20 -15.21
N PHE A 82 3.13 -19.03 -14.43
CA PHE A 82 3.21 -18.92 -12.96
C PHE A 82 4.64 -18.80 -12.44
N ASP A 83 5.64 -19.07 -13.27
CA ASP A 83 7.04 -18.96 -12.88
C ASP A 83 7.48 -17.49 -12.74
N PRO A 84 8.19 -17.14 -11.65
CA PRO A 84 8.62 -15.77 -11.42
C PRO A 84 9.72 -15.33 -12.43
N GLU A 85 9.55 -14.14 -12.97
CA GLU A 85 10.51 -13.49 -13.87
C GLU A 85 11.47 -12.57 -13.08
N PRO A 86 12.77 -12.57 -13.42
CA PRO A 86 13.72 -11.67 -12.77
C PRO A 86 13.46 -10.22 -13.19
N ILE A 87 13.47 -9.30 -12.22
CA ILE A 87 13.45 -7.87 -12.49
C ILE A 87 14.72 -7.49 -13.25
N THR A 88 14.55 -6.84 -14.39
CA THR A 88 15.64 -6.34 -15.23
C THR A 88 15.94 -4.87 -14.96
N ALA A 89 17.09 -4.39 -15.44
CA ALA A 89 17.41 -2.96 -15.39
C ALA A 89 16.43 -2.09 -16.22
N GLN A 90 15.82 -2.67 -17.26
CA GLN A 90 14.81 -2.00 -18.07
C GLN A 90 13.52 -1.81 -17.27
N ASP A 91 13.10 -2.82 -16.49
CA ASP A 91 11.92 -2.72 -15.62
C ASP A 91 12.09 -1.61 -14.58
N VAL A 92 13.26 -1.55 -13.93
CA VAL A 92 13.57 -0.51 -12.94
C VAL A 92 13.53 0.88 -13.59
N THR A 93 14.08 1.02 -14.80
CA THR A 93 14.02 2.29 -15.56
C THR A 93 12.56 2.65 -15.87
N ALA A 94 11.77 1.71 -16.36
CA ALA A 94 10.35 1.93 -16.65
C ALA A 94 9.53 2.28 -15.39
N PHE A 95 9.85 1.68 -14.25
CA PHE A 95 9.19 1.97 -12.97
C PHE A 95 9.51 3.40 -12.51
N ARG A 96 10.77 3.81 -12.59
CA ARG A 96 11.20 5.17 -12.30
C ARG A 96 10.50 6.18 -13.21
N ASP A 97 10.52 5.94 -14.51
CA ASP A 97 9.96 6.87 -15.48
C ASP A 97 8.44 7.02 -15.31
N ARG A 98 7.74 5.92 -15.01
CA ARG A 98 6.31 5.95 -14.68
C ARG A 98 6.02 6.72 -13.40
N ALA A 99 6.74 6.41 -12.31
CA ALA A 99 6.57 7.12 -11.03
C ALA A 99 6.84 8.62 -11.19
N ARG A 100 7.85 8.99 -11.98
CA ARG A 100 8.15 10.38 -12.32
C ARG A 100 7.02 11.03 -13.11
N ALA A 101 6.49 10.36 -14.14
CA ALA A 101 5.39 10.88 -14.94
C ALA A 101 4.11 11.09 -14.09
N GLU A 102 3.77 10.12 -13.23
CA GLU A 102 2.64 10.23 -12.29
C GLU A 102 2.82 11.40 -11.31
N ALA A 103 4.04 11.59 -10.78
CA ALA A 103 4.36 12.73 -9.93
C ALA A 103 4.26 14.06 -10.68
N GLU A 104 4.76 14.14 -11.92
CA GLU A 104 4.67 15.33 -12.78
C GLU A 104 3.20 15.70 -13.06
N GLU A 105 2.37 14.71 -13.42
CA GLU A 105 0.94 14.90 -13.66
C GLU A 105 0.20 15.36 -12.39
N THR A 106 0.50 14.73 -11.26
CA THR A 106 -0.12 15.05 -9.97
C THR A 106 0.24 16.45 -9.51
N LEU A 107 1.51 16.85 -9.62
CA LEU A 107 1.95 18.20 -9.28
C LEU A 107 1.34 19.25 -10.21
N ALA A 108 1.25 18.96 -11.52
CA ALA A 108 0.58 19.85 -12.46
C ALA A 108 -0.93 19.97 -12.18
N LEU A 109 -1.58 18.89 -11.72
CA LEU A 109 -2.97 18.95 -11.25
C LEU A 109 -3.11 19.80 -10.00
N LEU A 110 -2.20 19.64 -9.02
CA LEU A 110 -2.19 20.41 -7.78
C LEU A 110 -2.02 21.91 -8.05
N GLU A 111 -1.10 22.28 -8.95
CA GLU A 111 -0.88 23.67 -9.37
C GLU A 111 -2.14 24.27 -10.01
N ARG A 112 -2.78 23.55 -10.94
CA ARG A 112 -4.01 24.00 -11.61
C ARG A 112 -5.18 24.19 -10.64
N ARG A 113 -5.28 23.36 -9.61
CA ARG A 113 -6.39 23.34 -8.64
C ARG A 113 -6.07 24.08 -7.35
N LEU A 114 -4.91 24.73 -7.25
CA LEU A 114 -4.44 25.34 -6.00
C LEU A 114 -5.47 26.31 -5.40
N HIS A 115 -6.06 27.16 -6.23
CA HIS A 115 -7.02 28.17 -5.79
C HIS A 115 -8.38 27.60 -5.40
N ASP A 116 -8.66 26.34 -5.76
CA ASP A 116 -9.90 25.64 -5.39
C ASP A 116 -9.79 24.95 -4.02
N LEU A 117 -8.60 24.90 -3.43
CA LEU A 117 -8.36 24.28 -2.12
C LEU A 117 -8.73 25.23 -0.97
N PRO A 118 -9.13 24.70 0.21
CA PRO A 118 -9.29 25.52 1.41
C PRO A 118 -7.99 26.27 1.77
N PRO A 119 -8.06 27.48 2.35
CA PRO A 119 -6.87 28.31 2.61
C PRO A 119 -5.77 27.61 3.43
N ALA A 120 -6.14 26.77 4.41
CA ALA A 120 -5.18 26.01 5.20
C ALA A 120 -4.39 25.02 4.32
N THR A 121 -5.05 24.34 3.39
CA THR A 121 -4.45 23.36 2.47
C THR A 121 -3.66 24.02 1.34
N GLN A 122 -3.98 25.27 0.97
CA GLN A 122 -3.23 26.02 -0.04
C GLN A 122 -1.76 26.21 0.37
N ASN A 123 -1.50 26.50 1.64
CA ASN A 123 -0.13 26.66 2.15
C ASN A 123 0.67 25.35 2.03
N ASP A 124 0.07 24.23 2.40
CA ASP A 124 0.71 22.92 2.28
C ASP A 124 0.95 22.54 0.82
N ALA A 125 -0.03 22.79 -0.06
CA ALA A 125 0.09 22.56 -1.49
C ALA A 125 1.22 23.41 -2.11
N GLN A 126 1.34 24.68 -1.71
CA GLN A 126 2.46 25.54 -2.14
C GLN A 126 3.80 25.01 -1.64
N ALA A 127 3.88 24.51 -0.40
CA ALA A 127 5.10 23.91 0.14
C ALA A 127 5.54 22.66 -0.65
N VAL A 128 4.58 21.83 -1.07
CA VAL A 128 4.84 20.67 -1.94
C VAL A 128 5.31 21.13 -3.33
N LEU A 129 4.63 22.09 -3.96
CA LEU A 129 4.99 22.61 -5.29
C LEU A 129 6.37 23.28 -5.30
N ALA A 130 6.73 23.99 -4.23
CA ALA A 130 8.06 24.59 -4.07
C ALA A 130 9.20 23.55 -4.06
N ARG A 131 8.89 22.29 -3.71
CA ARG A 131 9.84 21.17 -3.71
C ARG A 131 9.77 20.30 -4.96
N ARG A 132 9.06 20.73 -6.02
CA ARG A 132 8.89 19.97 -7.27
C ARG A 132 10.19 19.41 -7.84
N GLY A 133 11.27 20.21 -7.86
CA GLY A 133 12.58 19.74 -8.33
C GLY A 133 13.08 18.52 -7.55
N ALA A 134 13.14 18.64 -6.22
CA ALA A 134 13.60 17.58 -5.32
C ALA A 134 12.67 16.35 -5.26
N ILE A 135 11.39 16.49 -5.64
CA ILE A 135 10.44 15.37 -5.72
C ILE A 135 10.67 14.56 -7.00
N LEU A 136 11.13 15.20 -8.07
CA LEU A 136 11.29 14.58 -9.38
C LEU A 136 12.71 14.02 -9.61
N GLU A 137 13.71 14.47 -8.86
CA GLU A 137 15.07 13.91 -8.84
C GLU A 137 15.10 12.47 -8.34
#